data_AF-A0AAJ1BPZ0-F1
#
_entry.id   AF-A0AAJ1BPZ0-F1
#
_cell.length_a   1.000
_cell.length_b   1.000
_cell.length_c   1.000
_cell.angle_alpha   90.00
_cell.angle_beta   90.00
_cell.angle_gamma   90.00
#
_symmetry.space_group_name_H-M   'P 1'
#
loop_
_entity.id
_entity.type
_entity.pdbx_description
1 polymer ?
#
loop_
_entity_poly.entity_id
_entity_poly.type
_entity_poly.pdbx_seq_one_letter_code
_entity_poly.pdbx_strand_id
1 'polypeptide(L)'
;MDEKGRALSETVWTRLDRKAGAITEFTVRQLRHRISTWVVLSVGVLVMALLLAFYVDAIRETDEPYDDDGDSVDWDKDGYPRGQEDKFGTSDWDGTEYPGSGYYEADG
;
A
#
# COMPACT_ATOMS: atom_id res chain seq x y z
N MET A 1 -56.69 -20.23 34.41
CA MET A 1 -55.89 -20.68 33.24
C MET A 1 -56.33 -22.10 32.94
N ASP A 2 -56.90 -22.34 31.77
CA ASP A 2 -57.43 -23.65 31.32
C ASP A 2 -56.26 -24.62 31.02
N GLU A 3 -56.42 -25.90 31.36
CA GLU A 3 -55.47 -26.99 31.07
C GLU A 3 -55.12 -27.06 29.58
N LYS A 4 -56.11 -26.80 28.72
CA LYS A 4 -55.91 -26.75 27.26
C LYS A 4 -54.95 -25.65 26.83
N GLY A 5 -54.95 -24.51 27.52
CA GLY A 5 -54.04 -23.39 27.24
C GLY A 5 -52.58 -23.72 27.60
N ARG A 6 -52.37 -24.47 28.68
CA ARG A 6 -51.03 -24.94 29.09
C ARG A 6 -50.48 -25.95 28.09
N ALA A 7 -51.28 -26.95 27.70
CA ALA A 7 -50.90 -27.95 26.70
C ALA A 7 -50.61 -27.32 25.32
N LEU A 8 -51.38 -26.32 24.90
CA LEU A 8 -51.07 -25.58 23.67
C LEU A 8 -49.77 -24.78 23.80
N SER A 9 -49.56 -24.09 24.92
CA SER A 9 -48.34 -23.31 25.11
C SER A 9 -47.11 -24.20 25.09
N GLU A 10 -47.13 -25.35 25.77
CA GLU A 10 -46.02 -26.30 25.79
C GLU A 10 -45.72 -26.86 24.40
N THR A 11 -46.74 -27.23 23.63
CA THR A 11 -46.55 -27.76 22.27
C THR A 11 -46.07 -26.70 21.29
N VAL A 12 -46.53 -25.46 21.41
CA VAL A 12 -46.06 -24.33 20.59
C VAL A 12 -44.61 -24.00 20.93
N TRP A 13 -44.27 -23.86 22.20
CA TRP A 13 -42.91 -23.57 22.66
C TRP A 13 -41.91 -24.66 22.22
N THR A 14 -42.28 -25.93 22.38
CA THR A 14 -41.41 -27.05 21.98
C THR A 14 -41.18 -27.11 20.46
N ARG A 15 -42.22 -26.80 19.66
CA ARG A 15 -42.06 -26.74 18.19
C ARG A 15 -41.25 -25.52 17.74
N LEU A 16 -41.38 -24.40 18.44
CA LEU A 16 -40.68 -23.16 18.12
C LEU A 16 -39.19 -23.28 18.43
N ASP A 17 -38.83 -23.88 19.56
CA ASP A 17 -37.43 -24.15 19.94
C ASP A 17 -36.73 -25.09 18.93
N ARG A 18 -37.40 -26.18 18.52
CA ARG A 18 -36.87 -27.10 17.52
C ARG A 18 -36.67 -26.45 16.15
N LYS A 19 -37.59 -25.56 15.75
CA LYS A 19 -37.45 -24.77 14.52
C LYS A 19 -36.32 -23.74 14.62
N ALA A 20 -36.22 -23.04 15.74
CA ALA A 20 -35.16 -22.08 15.99
C ALA A 20 -33.79 -22.77 15.90
N GLY A 21 -33.61 -23.91 16.59
CA GLY A 21 -32.38 -24.69 16.52
C GLY A 21 -32.02 -25.15 15.11
N ALA A 22 -32.99 -25.61 14.32
CA ALA A 22 -32.75 -26.01 12.92
C ALA A 22 -32.32 -24.83 12.03
N ILE A 23 -32.92 -23.64 12.24
CA ILE A 23 -32.51 -22.42 11.53
C ILE A 23 -31.10 -22.03 11.95
N THR A 24 -30.80 -22.05 13.25
CA THR A 24 -29.45 -21.71 13.77
C THR A 24 -28.39 -22.66 13.22
N GLU A 25 -28.63 -23.98 13.20
CA GLU A 25 -27.69 -24.95 12.63
C GLU A 25 -27.47 -24.72 11.13
N PHE A 26 -28.56 -24.46 10.38
CA PHE A 26 -28.48 -24.13 8.96
C PHE A 26 -27.69 -22.85 8.72
N THR A 27 -27.95 -21.80 9.50
CA THR A 27 -27.28 -20.50 9.41
C THR A 27 -25.79 -20.61 9.75
N VAL A 28 -25.42 -21.34 10.80
CA VAL A 28 -24.01 -21.57 11.17
C VAL A 28 -23.28 -22.34 10.07
N ARG A 29 -23.91 -23.37 9.49
CA ARG A 29 -23.33 -24.13 8.37
C ARG A 29 -23.17 -23.29 7.10
N GLN A 30 -24.10 -22.37 6.83
CA GLN A 30 -24.02 -21.40 5.72
C GLN A 30 -22.92 -20.34 5.93
N LEU A 31 -22.68 -19.91 7.17
CA LEU A 31 -21.62 -18.95 7.53
C LEU A 31 -20.22 -19.57 7.40
N ARG A 32 -20.08 -20.86 7.75
CA ARG A 32 -18.78 -21.56 7.74
C ARG A 32 -18.15 -21.69 6.36
N HIS A 33 -18.94 -21.68 5.29
CA HIS A 33 -18.45 -21.87 3.92
C HIS A 33 -18.22 -20.58 3.12
N ARG A 34 -18.59 -19.40 3.64
CA ARG A 34 -18.37 -18.14 2.91
C ARG A 34 -17.07 -17.49 3.36
N ILE A 35 -16.03 -17.66 2.55
CA ILE A 35 -14.89 -16.74 2.59
C ILE A 35 -15.45 -15.33 2.35
N SER A 36 -15.29 -14.47 3.34
CA SER A 36 -15.78 -13.09 3.26
C SER A 36 -15.09 -12.37 2.11
N THR A 37 -15.86 -11.71 1.26
CA THR A 37 -15.33 -10.85 0.18
C THR A 37 -14.34 -9.82 0.74
N TRP A 38 -14.54 -9.36 1.98
CA TRP A 38 -13.63 -8.45 2.67
C TRP A 38 -12.27 -9.07 3.00
N VAL A 39 -12.23 -10.36 3.31
CA VAL A 39 -10.97 -11.09 3.55
C VAL A 39 -10.19 -11.23 2.25
N VAL A 40 -10.87 -11.57 1.14
CA VAL A 40 -10.23 -11.65 -0.17
C VAL A 40 -9.69 -10.28 -0.60
N LEU A 41 -10.50 -9.22 -0.42
CA LEU A 41 -10.09 -7.86 -0.71
C LEU A 41 -8.89 -7.44 0.14
N SER A 42 -8.90 -7.70 1.45
CA SER A 42 -7.77 -7.34 2.32
C SER A 42 -6.49 -8.07 1.95
N VAL A 43 -6.58 -9.37 1.60
CA VAL A 43 -5.41 -10.13 1.14
C VAL A 43 -4.90 -9.58 -0.18
N GLY A 44 -5.79 -9.24 -1.12
CA GLY A 44 -5.42 -8.62 -2.38
C GLY A 44 -4.70 -7.28 -2.19
N VAL A 45 -5.22 -6.41 -1.32
CA VAL A 45 -4.59 -5.13 -1.00
C VAL A 45 -3.22 -5.34 -0.34
N LEU A 46 -3.08 -6.30 0.57
CA LEU A 46 -1.80 -6.62 1.21
C LEU A 46 -0.75 -7.08 0.19
N VAL A 47 -1.12 -7.95 -0.76
CA VAL A 47 -0.21 -8.40 -1.83
C VAL A 47 0.18 -7.22 -2.72
N MET A 48 -0.77 -6.37 -3.11
CA MET A 48 -0.47 -5.18 -3.92
C MET A 48 0.46 -4.20 -3.21
N ALA A 49 0.24 -3.96 -1.90
CA ALA A 49 1.12 -3.10 -1.10
C ALA A 49 2.54 -3.66 -1.00
N LEU A 50 2.67 -4.99 -0.87
CA LEU A 50 3.97 -5.65 -0.78
C LEU A 50 4.73 -5.61 -2.11
N LEU A 51 4.04 -5.80 -3.23
CA LEU A 51 4.61 -5.59 -4.57
C LEU A 51 5.05 -4.13 -4.79
N LEU A 52 4.24 -3.17 -4.36
CA LEU A 52 4.57 -1.75 -4.44
C LEU A 52 5.82 -1.42 -3.62
N ALA A 53 5.97 -2.01 -2.43
CA ALA A 53 7.14 -1.79 -1.59
C ALA A 53 8.43 -2.23 -2.29
N PHE A 54 8.44 -3.42 -2.89
CA PHE A 54 9.59 -3.89 -3.67
C PHE A 54 9.86 -3.04 -4.91
N TYR A 55 8.81 -2.55 -5.57
CA TYR A 55 8.97 -1.66 -6.71
C TYR A 55 9.64 -0.34 -6.33
N VAL A 56 9.19 0.28 -5.22
CA VAL A 56 9.80 1.51 -4.70
C VAL A 56 11.25 1.27 -4.28
N ASP A 57 11.53 0.13 -3.64
CA ASP A 57 12.89 -0.24 -3.24
C ASP A 57 13.81 -0.37 -4.46
N ALA A 58 13.36 -1.06 -5.51
CA ALA A 58 14.10 -1.21 -6.76
C ALA A 58 14.40 0.12 -7.46
N ILE A 59 13.46 1.08 -7.47
CA ILE A 59 13.68 2.41 -8.07
C ILE A 59 14.62 3.27 -7.22
N ARG A 60 14.56 3.15 -5.89
CA ARG A 60 15.46 3.91 -5.02
C ARG A 60 16.92 3.50 -5.18
N GLU A 61 17.17 2.27 -5.59
CA GLU A 61 18.52 1.78 -5.85
C GLU A 61 19.09 2.31 -7.17
N THR A 62 18.25 2.76 -8.11
CA THR A 62 18.72 3.19 -9.44
C THR A 62 19.09 4.66 -9.55
N ASP A 63 18.50 5.54 -8.73
CA ASP A 63 18.64 6.99 -8.90
C ASP A 63 19.14 7.66 -7.63
N GLU A 64 20.35 8.22 -7.68
CA GLU A 64 20.79 9.17 -6.66
C GLU A 64 19.88 10.40 -6.72
N PRO A 65 19.40 10.92 -5.58
CA PRO A 65 18.57 12.12 -5.57
C PRO A 65 19.40 13.32 -6.07
N TYR A 66 19.20 13.66 -7.33
CA TYR A 66 19.73 14.86 -7.98
C TYR A 66 18.69 15.97 -7.85
N ASP A 67 19.16 17.20 -7.71
CA ASP A 67 18.28 18.37 -7.73
C ASP A 67 18.13 18.92 -9.15
N ASP A 68 16.93 18.77 -9.73
CA ASP A 68 16.59 19.10 -11.13
C ASP A 68 15.37 20.03 -11.24
N ASP A 69 14.95 20.67 -10.14
CA ASP A 69 13.87 21.67 -10.19
C ASP A 69 14.36 23.12 -10.28
N GLY A 70 15.69 23.31 -10.18
CA GLY A 70 16.38 24.58 -10.41
C GLY A 70 16.18 25.61 -9.30
N ASP A 71 15.76 25.16 -8.11
CA ASP A 71 15.61 26.05 -6.94
C ASP A 71 16.87 26.16 -6.06
N SER A 72 17.89 25.34 -6.34
CA SER A 72 19.18 25.39 -5.65
C SER A 72 20.13 26.48 -6.13
N VAL A 73 21.17 26.67 -5.30
CA VAL A 73 22.27 27.59 -5.53
C VAL A 73 23.21 27.03 -6.59
N ASP A 74 23.39 27.78 -7.68
CA ASP A 74 24.32 27.53 -8.79
C ASP A 74 24.89 28.91 -9.20
N TRP A 75 26.16 29.18 -8.86
CA TRP A 75 26.76 30.50 -9.04
C TRP A 75 27.42 30.71 -10.40
N ASP A 76 28.00 29.67 -10.99
CA ASP A 76 28.65 29.72 -12.29
C ASP A 76 27.74 29.36 -13.47
N LYS A 77 26.54 28.84 -13.17
CA LYS A 77 25.42 28.56 -14.10
C LYS A 77 25.76 27.50 -15.12
N ASP A 78 26.50 26.51 -14.68
CA ASP A 78 27.01 25.42 -15.50
C ASP A 78 26.00 24.24 -15.61
N GLY A 79 24.92 24.31 -14.83
CA GLY A 79 23.83 23.32 -14.79
C GLY A 79 23.91 22.35 -13.61
N TYR A 80 24.88 22.51 -12.72
CA TYR A 80 25.09 21.66 -11.55
C TYR A 80 24.97 22.48 -10.27
N PRO A 81 23.99 22.19 -9.39
CA PRO A 81 23.86 22.94 -8.13
C PRO A 81 25.01 22.67 -7.15
N ARG A 82 25.34 23.65 -6.31
CA ARG A 82 26.38 23.54 -5.25
C ARG A 82 26.32 22.25 -4.46
N GLY A 83 25.13 21.81 -4.05
CA GLY A 83 24.98 20.60 -3.23
C GLY A 83 25.48 19.34 -3.93
N GLN A 84 25.41 19.32 -5.25
CA GLN A 84 25.97 18.27 -6.07
C GLN A 84 27.47 18.47 -6.29
N GLU A 85 27.90 19.69 -6.58
CA GLU A 85 29.33 19.99 -6.77
C GLU A 85 30.14 19.68 -5.51
N ASP A 86 29.61 19.99 -4.32
CA ASP A 86 30.17 19.61 -3.02
C ASP A 86 30.29 18.08 -2.88
N LYS A 87 29.35 17.32 -3.44
CA LYS A 87 29.34 15.85 -3.41
C LYS A 87 30.40 15.26 -4.34
N PHE A 88 30.58 15.84 -5.52
CA PHE A 88 31.51 15.35 -6.55
C PHE A 88 32.88 16.03 -6.53
N GLY A 89 33.07 17.04 -5.69
CA GLY A 89 34.33 17.75 -5.48
C GLY A 89 34.66 18.77 -6.55
N THR A 90 33.65 19.32 -7.23
CA THR A 90 33.80 20.38 -8.25
C THR A 90 33.53 21.76 -7.65
N SER A 91 33.96 22.81 -8.33
CA SER A 91 33.85 24.19 -7.86
C SER A 91 32.63 24.93 -8.46
N ASP A 92 31.71 25.33 -7.58
CA ASP A 92 30.56 26.24 -7.82
C ASP A 92 30.96 27.70 -8.18
N TRP A 93 32.10 27.88 -8.83
CA TRP A 93 32.62 29.17 -9.26
C TRP A 93 33.35 29.06 -10.60
N ASP A 94 33.56 27.84 -11.09
CA ASP A 94 34.27 27.53 -12.31
C ASP A 94 33.36 26.69 -13.20
N GLY A 95 32.56 27.37 -14.02
CA GLY A 95 31.61 26.71 -14.92
C GLY A 95 32.25 25.95 -16.09
N THR A 96 33.53 25.60 -15.97
CA THR A 96 34.23 24.62 -16.81
C THR A 96 34.47 23.29 -16.08
N GLU A 97 34.11 23.16 -14.80
CA GLU A 97 34.32 21.99 -13.97
C GLU A 97 33.00 21.25 -13.67
N TYR A 98 32.76 20.12 -14.33
CA TYR A 98 31.48 19.41 -14.24
C TYR A 98 31.55 18.10 -13.44
N PRO A 99 30.57 17.82 -12.56
CA PRO A 99 30.41 16.53 -11.90
C PRO A 99 30.35 15.37 -12.90
N GLY A 100 31.30 14.43 -12.82
CA GLY A 100 31.27 13.18 -13.57
C GLY A 100 31.86 13.21 -14.99
N SER A 101 32.37 14.34 -15.49
CA SER A 101 33.05 14.38 -16.80
C SER A 101 34.58 14.31 -16.65
N GLY A 102 35.19 13.22 -17.11
CA GLY A 102 36.65 13.11 -17.23
C GLY A 102 37.21 13.69 -18.53
N TYR A 103 36.36 14.02 -19.51
CA TYR A 103 36.73 14.58 -20.82
C TYR A 103 35.55 15.36 -21.43
N TYR A 104 35.89 16.48 -22.08
CA TYR A 104 34.97 17.33 -22.83
C TYR A 104 34.78 16.79 -24.27
N GLU A 105 33.54 16.68 -24.76
CA GLU A 105 33.26 16.74 -26.20
C GLU A 105 32.83 18.18 -26.52
N ALA A 106 33.71 18.91 -27.20
CA ALA A 106 33.35 20.19 -27.79
C ALA A 106 32.55 19.92 -29.07
N ASP A 107 31.24 20.02 -29.00
CA ASP A 107 30.41 20.14 -30.20
C ASP A 107 30.71 21.51 -30.84
N GLY A 108 31.25 21.46 -32.06
CA GLY A 108 31.58 22.61 -32.90
C GLY A 108 30.44 23.05 -33.82
#